data_AF-I2QB88-F1
#
_entry.id   AF-I2QB88-F1
#
_cell.length_a   1.000
_cell.length_b   1.000
_cell.length_c   1.000
_cell.angle_alpha   90.00
_cell.angle_beta   90.00
_cell.angle_gamma   90.00
#
_symmetry.space_group_name_H-M   'P 1'
#
loop_
_entity.id
_entity.type
_entity.pdbx_description
1 polymer ?
#
loop_
_entity_poly.entity_id
_entity_poly.type
_entity_poly.pdbx_seq_one_letter_code
_entity_poly.pdbx_strand_id
1 'polypeptide(L)' 'KIALFAGHEVGAENWALLASIVATCKLNDVNPAAYIAETLETIIDGHPHSRIKDLMPWRFRKTSSQPQ' A
#
# COMPACT_ATOMS: atom_id res chain seq x y z
N LYS A 1 -6.95 -16.82 11.97
CA LYS A 1 -7.62 -15.98 12.98
C LYS A 1 -6.55 -15.10 13.63
N ILE A 2 -6.38 -13.86 13.18
CA ILE A 2 -5.37 -12.94 13.73
C ILE A 2 -6.05 -12.16 14.84
N ALA A 3 -6.04 -12.72 16.05
CA ALA A 3 -6.45 -12.04 17.26
C ALA A 3 -5.20 -11.46 17.92
N LEU A 4 -4.82 -10.23 17.58
CA LEU A 4 -3.74 -9.51 18.25
C LEU A 4 -4.03 -8.02 18.49
N PHE A 5 -5.31 -7.63 18.51
CA PHE A 5 -5.74 -6.25 18.75
C PHE A 5 -6.81 -6.22 19.84
N ALA A 6 -6.50 -6.86 20.97
CA ALA A 6 -7.24 -6.65 22.19
C ALA A 6 -6.81 -5.30 22.77
N GLY A 7 -7.58 -4.23 22.52
CA GLY A 7 -7.57 -3.06 23.41
C GLY A 7 -7.72 -1.66 22.84
N HIS A 8 -7.81 -1.43 21.53
CA HIS A 8 -7.92 -0.05 21.02
C HIS A 8 -8.59 -0.05 19.65
N GLU A 9 -9.71 0.68 19.49
CA GLU A 9 -10.46 0.80 18.22
C GLU A 9 -9.56 1.14 17.03
N VAL A 10 -8.52 1.95 17.26
CA VAL A 10 -7.48 2.31 16.29
C VAL A 10 -6.71 1.11 15.73
N GLY A 11 -6.52 0.05 16.52
CA GLY A 11 -5.91 -1.19 16.04
C GLY A 11 -6.80 -1.90 15.03
N ALA A 12 -8.09 -2.04 15.34
CA ALA A 12 -9.06 -2.64 14.42
C ALA A 12 -9.22 -1.80 13.12
N GLU A 13 -9.22 -0.47 13.26
CA GLU A 13 -9.24 0.47 12.12
C GLU A 13 -8.01 0.33 11.24
N ASN A 14 -6.81 0.30 11.83
CA ASN A 14 -5.56 0.13 11.07
C ASN A 14 -5.53 -1.22 10.34
N TRP A 15 -6.06 -2.28 10.93
CA TRP A 15 -6.20 -3.57 10.24
C TRP A 15 -7.24 -3.56 9.13
N ALA A 16 -8.36 -2.88 9.33
CA ALA A 16 -9.36 -2.71 8.29
C ALA A 16 -8.79 -1.92 7.09
N LEU A 17 -7.99 -0.88 7.37
CA LEU A 17 -7.29 -0.10 6.35
C LEU A 17 -6.25 -0.94 5.60
N LEU A 18 -5.41 -1.69 6.31
CA LEU A 18 -4.44 -2.58 5.66
C LEU A 18 -5.14 -3.67 4.85
N ALA A 19 -6.22 -4.25 5.37
CA ALA A 19 -7.01 -5.26 4.67
C ALA A 19 -7.67 -4.69 3.40
N SER A 20 -8.14 -3.44 3.43
CA SER A 20 -8.73 -2.79 2.25
C SER A 20 -7.67 -2.49 1.17
N ILE A 21 -6.45 -2.10 1.56
CA ILE A 21 -5.32 -1.94 0.64
C ILE A 21 -4.95 -3.28 0.00
N VAL A 22 -4.83 -4.34 0.82
CA VAL A 22 -4.53 -5.69 0.33
C VAL A 22 -5.62 -6.19 -0.63
N ALA A 23 -6.89 -5.98 -0.30
CA ALA A 23 -8.00 -6.32 -1.18
C ALA A 23 -7.94 -5.55 -2.50
N THR A 24 -7.62 -4.25 -2.44
CA THR A 24 -7.45 -3.40 -3.64
C THR A 24 -6.29 -3.88 -4.51
N CYS A 25 -5.16 -4.28 -3.93
CA CYS A 25 -4.03 -4.85 -4.66
C CYS A 25 -4.42 -6.15 -5.37
N LYS A 26 -5.16 -7.03 -4.67
CA LYS A 26 -5.68 -8.27 -5.27
C LYS A 26 -6.61 -8.02 -6.45
N LEU A 27 -7.49 -7.02 -6.35
CA LEU A 27 -8.39 -6.64 -7.45
C LEU A 27 -7.64 -6.09 -8.68
N ASN A 28 -6.43 -5.58 -8.49
CA ASN A 28 -5.58 -5.02 -9.55
C ASN A 28 -4.46 -5.96 -10.01
N ASP A 29 -4.47 -7.24 -9.56
CA ASP A 29 -3.42 -8.23 -9.85
C ASP A 29 -2.00 -7.75 -9.47
N VAL A 30 -1.92 -7.05 -8.35
CA VAL A 30 -0.69 -6.48 -7.80
C VAL A 30 -0.31 -7.22 -6.52
N ASN A 31 0.99 -7.48 -6.35
CA ASN A 31 1.51 -8.02 -5.11
C ASN A 31 1.37 -6.97 -3.98
N PRO A 32 0.53 -7.22 -2.96
CA PRO A 32 0.28 -6.24 -1.90
C PRO A 32 1.51 -5.91 -1.06
N ALA A 33 2.40 -6.89 -0.82
CA ALA A 33 3.60 -6.66 -0.02
C ALA A 33 4.60 -5.76 -0.77
N ALA A 34 4.79 -6.00 -2.06
CA ALA A 34 5.64 -5.16 -2.92
C ALA A 34 5.08 -3.74 -3.03
N TYR A 35 3.76 -3.61 -3.23
CA TYR A 35 3.08 -2.33 -3.30
C TYR A 35 3.27 -1.48 -2.05
N ILE A 36 3.07 -2.07 -0.87
CA ILE A 36 3.21 -1.34 0.39
C ILE A 36 4.67 -0.92 0.61
N ALA A 37 5.63 -1.81 0.36
CA ALA A 37 7.06 -1.50 0.53
C ALA A 37 7.50 -0.33 -0.35
N GLU A 38 7.26 -0.41 -1.66
CA GLU A 38 7.68 0.63 -2.62
C GLU A 38 6.91 1.94 -2.42
N THR A 39 5.63 1.88 -2.03
CA THR A 39 4.85 3.07 -1.67
C THR A 39 5.45 3.78 -0.44
N LEU A 40 5.84 3.02 0.58
CA LEU A 40 6.46 3.57 1.78
C LEU A 40 7.86 4.15 1.49
N GLU A 41 8.67 3.44 0.71
CA GLU A 41 9.98 3.93 0.24
C GLU A 41 9.82 5.24 -0.54
N THR A 42 8.88 5.31 -1.49
CA THR A 42 8.62 6.52 -2.27
C THR A 42 8.16 7.69 -1.39
N ILE A 43 7.34 7.44 -0.37
CA ILE A 43 6.93 8.46 0.60
C ILE A 43 8.12 8.96 1.42
N ILE A 44 9.00 8.05 1.87
CA ILE A 44 10.22 8.38 2.62
C ILE A 44 11.19 9.19 1.75
N ASP A 45 11.28 8.88 0.47
CA ASP A 45 12.10 9.59 -0.53
C ASP A 45 11.57 11.00 -0.88
N GLY A 46 10.51 11.46 -0.21
CA GLY A 46 10.00 12.82 -0.33
C GLY A 46 9.01 13.00 -1.46
N HIS A 47 8.25 11.95 -1.81
CA HIS A 47 7.23 12.05 -2.84
C HIS A 47 6.20 13.15 -2.53
N PRO A 48 6.03 14.13 -3.41
CA PRO A 48 5.14 15.25 -3.15
C PRO A 48 3.69 14.76 -3.13
N HIS A 49 2.92 15.24 -2.16
CA HIS A 49 1.51 14.88 -1.98
C HIS A 49 0.66 15.14 -3.24
N SER A 50 1.06 16.09 -4.08
CA SER A 50 0.43 16.38 -5.38
C SER A 50 0.49 15.22 -6.38
N ARG A 51 1.41 14.26 -6.19
CA ARG A 51 1.60 13.07 -7.04
C ARG A 51 1.11 11.78 -6.40
N ILE A 52 0.25 11.84 -5.38
CA ILE A 52 -0.31 10.63 -4.73
C ILE A 52 -1.05 9.71 -5.72
N LYS A 53 -1.58 10.27 -6.81
CA LYS A 53 -2.21 9.51 -7.91
C LYS A 53 -1.26 8.52 -8.57
N ASP A 54 0.06 8.76 -8.51
CA ASP A 54 1.09 7.88 -9.06
C ASP A 54 1.38 6.68 -8.16
N LEU A 55 1.04 6.79 -6.88
CA LEU A 55 1.17 5.71 -5.89
C LEU A 55 -0.04 4.77 -5.90
N MET A 56 -1.02 4.94 -6.77
CA MET A 56 -2.22 4.09 -6.76
C MET A 56 -1.90 2.67 -7.26
N PRO A 57 -2.57 1.63 -6.76
CA PRO A 57 -2.21 0.24 -7.04
C PRO A 57 -2.40 -0.16 -8.51
N TRP A 58 -3.25 0.52 -9.28
CA TRP A 58 -3.37 0.32 -10.73
C TRP A 58 -2.26 0.99 -11.56
N ARG A 59 -1.47 1.88 -10.96
CA ARG A 59 -0.26 2.46 -11.58
C ARG A 59 1.01 1.72 -11.18
N PHE A 60 0.96 1.00 -10.06
CA PHE A 60 1.96 0.02 -9.68
C PHE A 60 2.14 -1.00 -10.83
N ARG A 61 3.37 -1.15 -11.34
CA ARG A 61 3.75 -1.89 -12.58
C ARG A 61 3.61 -1.17 -13.93
N LYS A 62 3.16 0.10 -14.02
CA LYS A 62 3.33 0.90 -15.25
C LYS A 62 4.64 1.69 -15.29
N THR A 63 5.27 1.90 -14.14
CA THR A 63 6.67 2.33 -14.02
C THR A 63 7.60 1.13 -14.02
N SER A 64 7.42 0.21 -14.98
CA SER A 64 8.52 -0.63 -15.45
C SER A 64 9.49 0.27 -16.24
N SER A 65 10.13 1.18 -15.53
CA SER A 65 11.35 1.86 -15.95
C SER A 65 12.34 1.70 -14.81
N GLN A 66 12.69 0.45 -14.53
CA GLN A 66 13.95 0.13 -13.91
C GLN A 66 14.97 -0.05 -15.04
N PRO A 67 15.88 0.91 -15.28
CA PRO A 67 17.21 0.58 -15.73
C PRO A 67 18.11 0.51 -14.49
N GLN A 68 18.58 -0.72 -14.21
CA GLN A 68 19.89 -1.05 -13.61
C GLN A 68 20.24 -0.36 -12.29
#